data_AF-A0A1G1YHA7-F1
#
_entry.id   AF-A0A1G1YHA7-F1
#
_cell.length_a   1.000
_cell.length_b   1.000
_cell.length_c   1.000
_cell.angle_alpha   90.00
_cell.angle_beta   90.00
_cell.angle_gamma   90.00
#
_symmetry.space_group_name_H-M   'P 1'
#
loop_
_entity.id
_entity.type
_entity.pdbx_description
1 polymer ?
#
loop_
_entity_poly.entity_id
_entity_poly.type
_entity_poly.pdbx_seq_one_letter_code
_entity_poly.pdbx_strand_id
1 'polypeptide(L)'
;MKTNKKINWLIKLLIILLPKRFLQWEAWRREVAPERLRYAEHLFSDCKRIDIQPLCGQTRGFILFLDSRFSIWFFQDGDHFTFDGYEVGEYGAGEVTVFDRLAK
;
A
#
# COMPACT_ATOMS: atom_id res chain seq x y z
N MET A 1 -9.16 15.07 -13.12
CA MET A 1 -9.66 14.44 -14.37
C MET A 1 -9.65 12.91 -14.19
N LYS A 2 -10.78 12.28 -13.81
CA LYS A 2 -10.86 10.82 -13.65
C LYS A 2 -10.90 10.19 -15.05
N THR A 3 -9.77 9.67 -15.54
CA THR A 3 -9.75 8.87 -16.78
C THR A 3 -10.47 7.56 -16.52
N ASN A 4 -11.72 7.48 -16.98
CA ASN A 4 -12.52 6.27 -16.92
C ASN A 4 -11.97 5.26 -17.95
N LYS A 5 -10.79 4.68 -17.66
CA LYS A 5 -10.17 3.67 -18.51
C LYS A 5 -11.11 2.46 -18.53
N LYS A 6 -11.83 2.26 -19.64
CA LYS A 6 -12.58 1.03 -19.91
C LYS A 6 -11.59 -0.13 -19.93
N ILE A 7 -11.49 -0.85 -18.82
CA ILE A 7 -10.68 -2.06 -18.71
C ILE A 7 -11.31 -3.10 -19.65
N ASN A 8 -10.52 -3.57 -20.62
CA ASN A 8 -10.91 -4.63 -21.55
C ASN A 8 -11.39 -5.87 -20.77
N TRP A 9 -12.44 -6.54 -21.23
CA TRP A 9 -13.00 -7.73 -20.57
C TRP A 9 -11.98 -8.86 -20.41
N LEU A 10 -11.05 -9.00 -21.35
CA LEU A 10 -9.92 -9.93 -21.24
C LEU A 10 -9.00 -9.59 -20.07
N ILE A 11 -8.72 -8.30 -19.86
CA ILE A 11 -7.91 -7.84 -18.74
C ILE A 11 -8.65 -8.09 -17.42
N LYS A 12 -9.98 -7.88 -17.39
CA LYS A 12 -10.80 -8.24 -16.21
C LYS A 12 -10.70 -9.73 -15.89
N LEU A 13 -10.80 -10.59 -16.91
CA LEU A 13 -10.69 -12.04 -16.74
C LEU A 13 -9.29 -12.43 -16.23
N LEU A 14 -8.23 -11.80 -16.75
CA LEU A 14 -6.86 -12.01 -16.29
C LEU A 14 -6.67 -11.58 -14.83
N ILE A 15 -7.24 -10.44 -14.42
CA ILE A 15 -7.20 -9.97 -13.03
C ILE A 15 -7.85 -10.99 -12.09
N ILE A 16 -9.00 -11.55 -12.49
CA ILE A 16 -9.74 -12.51 -11.66
C ILE A 16 -9.02 -13.86 -11.58
N LEU A 17 -8.58 -14.39 -12.72
CA LEU A 17 -8.01 -15.75 -12.79
C LEU A 17 -6.54 -15.80 -12.38
N LEU A 18 -5.77 -14.76 -12.68
CA LEU A 18 -4.32 -14.74 -12.53
C LEU A 18 -3.81 -13.40 -11.96
N PRO A 19 -4.28 -12.98 -10.75
CA PRO A 19 -3.97 -11.67 -10.19
C PRO A 19 -2.46 -11.42 -10.04
N LYS A 20 -1.69 -12.43 -9.62
CA LYS A 20 -0.22 -12.33 -9.47
C LYS A 20 0.48 -12.07 -10.81
N ARG A 21 0.08 -12.76 -11.88
CA ARG A 21 0.67 -12.58 -13.22
C ARG A 21 0.29 -11.23 -13.81
N PHE A 22 -0.94 -10.78 -13.57
CA PHE A 22 -1.36 -9.44 -13.98
C PHE A 22 -0.52 -8.35 -13.28
N LEU A 23 -0.29 -8.48 -11.96
CA LEU A 23 0.54 -7.54 -11.21
C LEU A 23 1.99 -7.53 -11.71
N GLN A 24 2.57 -8.70 -11.98
CA GLN A 24 3.92 -8.79 -12.57
C GLN A 24 3.99 -8.13 -13.95
N TRP A 25 2.99 -8.38 -14.82
CA TRP A 25 2.91 -7.75 -16.13
C TRP A 25 2.76 -6.23 -16.06
N GLU A 26 1.90 -5.73 -15.18
CA GLU A 26 1.70 -4.28 -15.01
C GLU A 26 2.91 -3.61 -14.34
N ALA A 27 3.60 -4.30 -13.42
CA ALA A 27 4.86 -3.85 -12.85
C ALA A 27 5.94 -3.69 -13.92
N TRP A 28 6.11 -4.71 -14.78
CA TRP A 28 7.03 -4.65 -15.92
C TRP A 28 6.70 -3.48 -16.86
N ARG A 29 5.43 -3.31 -17.21
CA ARG A 29 4.96 -2.21 -18.07
C ARG A 29 5.22 -0.82 -17.48
N ARG A 30 5.33 -0.71 -16.16
CA ARG A 30 5.59 0.56 -15.43
C ARG A 30 7.04 0.68 -14.95
N GLU A 31 7.94 -0.16 -15.47
CA GLU A 31 9.36 -0.16 -15.12
C GLU A 31 9.61 -0.35 -13.62
N VAL A 32 8.68 -1.01 -12.93
CA VAL A 32 8.87 -1.39 -11.53
C VAL A 32 9.76 -2.63 -11.48
N ALA A 33 10.92 -2.50 -10.84
CA ALA A 33 11.86 -3.60 -10.66
C ALA A 33 11.17 -4.83 -10.02
N PRO A 34 11.25 -6.03 -10.64
CA PRO A 34 10.63 -7.24 -10.10
C PRO A 34 11.10 -7.62 -8.69
N GLU A 35 12.31 -7.23 -8.28
CA GLU A 35 12.75 -7.43 -6.90
C GLU A 35 11.89 -6.65 -5.89
N ARG A 36 11.47 -5.43 -6.22
CA ARG A 36 10.65 -4.61 -5.32
C ARG A 36 9.28 -5.25 -5.10
N LEU A 37 8.69 -5.82 -6.15
CA LEU A 37 7.42 -6.51 -6.05
C LEU A 37 7.55 -7.79 -5.20
N ARG A 38 8.59 -8.59 -5.45
CA ARG A 38 8.86 -9.80 -4.64
C ARG A 38 9.14 -9.47 -3.18
N TYR A 39 9.90 -8.41 -2.93
CA TYR A 39 10.19 -7.95 -1.57
C TYR A 39 8.91 -7.51 -0.86
N ALA A 40 8.05 -6.73 -1.53
CA ALA A 40 6.77 -6.34 -0.97
C ALA A 40 5.86 -7.57 -0.71
N GLU A 41 5.74 -8.49 -1.67
CA GLU A 41 4.97 -9.71 -1.49
C GLU A 41 5.47 -10.51 -0.28
N HIS A 42 6.78 -10.65 -0.10
CA HIS A 42 7.36 -11.37 1.03
C HIS A 42 7.18 -10.62 2.36
N LEU A 43 7.36 -9.30 2.37
CA LEU A 43 7.21 -8.48 3.58
C LEU A 43 5.77 -8.56 4.10
N PHE A 44 4.79 -8.50 3.20
CA PHE A 44 3.39 -8.48 3.56
C PHE A 44 2.72 -9.87 3.59
N SER A 45 3.34 -10.93 3.04
CA SER A 45 2.75 -12.28 3.07
C SER A 45 2.64 -12.84 4.48
N ASP A 46 3.58 -12.47 5.35
CA ASP A 46 3.68 -13.00 6.70
C ASP A 46 2.94 -12.11 7.72
N CYS A 47 2.52 -10.91 7.28
CA CYS A 47 1.76 -9.97 8.11
C CYS A 47 0.32 -10.47 8.30
N LYS A 48 -0.09 -10.61 9.56
CA LYS A 48 -1.47 -10.96 9.93
C LYS A 48 -2.36 -9.73 10.06
N ARG A 49 -1.78 -8.58 10.42
CA ARG A 49 -2.48 -7.31 10.65
C ARG A 49 -1.67 -6.15 10.10
N ILE A 50 -2.37 -5.25 9.41
CA ILE A 50 -1.83 -3.98 8.93
C ILE A 50 -2.75 -2.87 9.42
N ASP A 51 -2.24 -1.99 10.29
CA ASP A 51 -2.96 -0.79 10.73
C ASP A 51 -2.40 0.44 10.01
N ILE A 52 -3.26 1.41 9.72
CA ILE A 52 -2.86 2.71 9.14
C ILE A 52 -3.29 3.81 10.08
N GLN A 53 -2.31 4.55 10.61
CA GLN A 53 -2.53 5.70 11.45
C GLN A 53 -2.19 6.98 10.68
N PRO A 54 -3.17 7.83 10.34
CA PRO A 54 -2.86 9.15 9.81
C PRO A 54 -2.16 9.99 10.88
N LEU A 55 -1.16 10.77 10.48
CA LEU A 55 -0.53 11.74 11.36
C LEU A 55 -1.41 12.98 11.43
N CYS A 56 -1.91 13.30 12.62
CA CYS A 56 -2.66 14.51 12.89
C CYS A 56 -1.70 15.62 13.33
N GLY A 57 -1.44 16.62 12.47
CA GLY A 57 -0.53 17.71 12.80
C GLY A 57 -0.26 18.69 11.66
N GLN A 58 0.80 19.49 11.79
CA GLN A 58 1.24 20.46 10.77
C GLN A 58 1.77 19.77 9.50
N THR A 59 2.29 18.56 9.64
CA THR A 59 2.75 17.69 8.56
C THR A 59 1.68 16.66 8.24
N ARG A 60 1.37 16.50 6.94
CA ARG A 60 0.51 15.40 6.46
C ARG A 60 1.38 14.15 6.35
N GLY A 61 0.85 13.00 6.74
CA GLY A 61 1.60 11.75 6.75
C GLY A 61 0.76 10.60 7.29
N PHE A 62 1.33 9.41 7.28
CA PHE A 62 0.74 8.24 7.92
C PHE A 62 1.82 7.25 8.33
N ILE A 63 1.47 6.41 9.31
CA ILE A 63 2.29 5.29 9.75
C ILE A 63 1.55 4.00 9.40
N LEU A 64 2.26 3.05 8.80
CA LEU A 64 1.82 1.67 8.66
C LEU A 64 2.37 0.86 9.83
N PHE A 65 1.51 0.16 10.56
CA PHE A 65 1.94 -0.82 11.56
C PHE A 65 1.71 -2.23 11.04
N LEU A 66 2.73 -3.08 11.10
CA LEU A 66 2.67 -4.49 10.76
C LEU A 66 2.70 -5.32 12.04
N ASP A 67 1.67 -6.11 12.25
CA ASP A 67 1.49 -7.00 13.41
C ASP A 67 1.69 -6.32 14.77
N SER A 68 1.46 -5.01 14.84
CA SER A 68 1.69 -4.18 16.03
C SER A 68 3.13 -4.27 16.57
N ARG A 69 4.10 -4.63 15.71
CA ARG A 69 5.52 -4.86 16.07
C ARG A 69 6.51 -4.05 15.25
N PHE A 70 6.10 -3.62 14.06
CA PHE A 70 6.93 -2.89 13.13
C PHE A 70 6.16 -1.72 12.56
N SER A 71 6.76 -0.54 12.50
CA SER A 71 6.14 0.65 11.95
C SER A 71 6.94 1.21 10.78
N ILE A 72 6.25 1.71 9.76
CA ILE A 72 6.83 2.33 8.56
C ILE A 72 6.21 3.71 8.39
N TRP A 73 7.04 4.74 8.33
CA TRP A 73 6.62 6.13 8.46
C TRP A 73 6.70 6.82 7.11
N PHE A 74 5.63 7.55 6.77
CA PHE A 74 5.52 8.30 5.54
C PHE A 74 5.08 9.73 5.83
N PHE A 75 5.80 10.71 5.27
CA PHE A 75 5.42 12.12 5.31
C PHE A 75 5.11 12.63 3.92
N GLN A 76 4.18 13.57 3.83
CA GLN A 76 3.83 14.23 2.58
C GLN A 76 4.73 15.45 2.39
N ASP A 77 5.51 15.43 1.32
CA ASP A 77 6.21 16.60 0.80
C ASP A 77 5.44 17.12 -0.42
N GLY A 78 4.61 18.14 -0.20
CA GLY A 78 3.75 18.73 -1.22
C GLY A 78 2.70 17.75 -1.76
N ASP A 79 2.97 17.14 -2.91
CA ASP A 79 2.08 16.24 -3.65
C ASP A 79 2.44 14.75 -3.54
N HIS A 80 3.54 14.39 -2.88
CA HIS A 80 3.99 13.00 -2.75
C HIS A 80 4.19 12.59 -1.30
N PHE A 81 3.95 11.31 -0.98
CA PHE A 81 4.40 10.71 0.27
C PHE A 81 5.80 10.12 0.08
N THR A 82 6.74 10.51 0.94
CA THR A 82 8.10 9.99 1.01
C THR A 82 8.25 9.09 2.22
N PHE A 83 9.03 8.02 2.05
CA PHE A 83 9.44 7.17 3.17
C PHE A 83 10.42 7.96 4.06
N ASP A 84 10.17 7.96 5.36
CA ASP A 84 10.95 8.71 6.34
C ASP A 84 11.73 7.81 7.30
N GLY A 85 11.16 6.65 7.64
CA GLY A 85 11.82 5.74 8.56
C GLY A 85 11.00 4.52 8.91
N TYR A 86 11.60 3.66 9.73
CA TYR A 86 10.93 2.52 10.33
C TYR A 86 11.37 2.35 11.77
N GLU A 87 10.54 1.69 12.57
CA GLU A 87 10.85 1.37 13.95
C GLU A 87 10.29 -0.02 14.31
N VAL A 88 10.97 -0.73 15.21
CA VAL A 88 10.54 -2.00 15.78
C VAL A 88 10.19 -1.75 17.25
N GLY A 89 8.99 -2.12 17.65
CA GLY A 89 8.50 -1.90 19.01
C GLY A 89 7.13 -2.50 19.22
N GLU A 90 6.67 -2.61 20.46
CA GLU A 90 5.30 -3.02 20.74
C GLU A 90 4.38 -1.81 20.63
N TYR A 91 3.47 -1.84 19.64
CA TYR A 91 2.50 -0.80 19.42
C TYR A 91 1.13 -1.25 19.92
N GLY A 92 0.37 -0.33 20.52
CA GLY A 92 -1.02 -0.59 20.82
C GLY A 92 -1.79 -0.92 19.54
N ALA A 93 -2.77 -1.82 19.64
CA ALA A 93 -3.76 -1.97 18.58
C ALA A 93 -4.49 -0.64 18.40
N GLY A 94 -4.16 0.11 17.35
CA GLY A 94 -4.84 1.36 17.00
C GLY A 94 -6.23 1.11 16.42
N GLU A 95 -7.03 2.18 16.30
CA GLU A 95 -8.22 2.16 15.46
C GLU A 95 -7.79 1.87 14.01
N VAL A 96 -8.25 0.76 13.45
CA VAL A 96 -8.07 0.46 12.03
C VAL A 96 -8.83 1.53 11.26
N THR A 97 -8.12 2.42 10.55
CA THR A 97 -8.76 3.28 9.56
C THR A 97 -9.25 2.40 8.41
N VAL A 98 -10.50 1.95 8.50
CA VAL A 98 -11.16 1.21 7.41
C VAL A 98 -11.50 2.22 6.32
N PHE A 99 -10.81 2.14 5.17
CA PHE A 99 -11.01 3.05 4.03
C PHE A 99 -12.34 2.88 3.29
N ASP A 100 -13.30 2.13 3.84
CA ASP A 100 -14.60 1.86 3.24
C ASP A 100 -15.49 3.12 3.14
N ARG A 101 -15.15 4.20 3.87
CA ARG A 101 -15.92 5.44 3.91
C ARG A 101 -15.16 6.68 3.43
N LEU A 102 -14.15 6.52 2.60
CA LEU A 102 -13.63 7.68 1.84
C LEU A 102 -14.74 8.17 0.90
N ALA A 103 -15.36 9.30 1.25
CA ALA A 103 -16.38 9.93 0.42
C ALA A 103 -15.84 10.17 -1.01
N LYS A 104 -16.68 9.86 -2.00
CA LYS A 104 -16.34 9.78 -3.43
C LYS A 104 -15.95 11.10 -4.10
#